data_AF-D0UQM4-F1
#
_entry.id   AF-D0UQM4-F1
#
_cell.length_a   1.000
_cell.length_b   1.000
_cell.length_c   1.000
_cell.angle_alpha   90.00
_cell.angle_beta   90.00
_cell.angle_gamma   90.00
#
_symmetry.space_group_name_H-M   'P 1'
#
loop_
_entity.id
_entity.type
_entity.pdbx_description
1 polymer ?
#
loop_
_entity_poly.entity_id
_entity_poly.type
_entity_poly.pdbx_seq_one_letter_code
_entity_poly.pdbx_strand_id
1 'polypeptide(L)'
;IEEIDATIDKTGSVVFSEIAGRIDCCVRLSGTPDLTLTFMNPRIVDDVSFHPCVRYKRWEAERLLSFVPPDGNFRLISYHVGTQSVVAIPLYLRHNFVLPREGSQAQSGRIDLTLGPRQTMGRTVENVVLEIPMPKFVLNCTVTTNQGRATYDPVTKVLSWDVGKLDPAKLPNLRGQVHVQSGVPIVNCHPTANVQFTLPQMAISGLKVNRL
;
A
#
# COMPACT_ATOMS: atom_id res chain seq x y z
N ILE A 1 -2.46 -0.35 -13.66
CA ILE A 1 -2.17 -0.97 -12.34
C ILE A 1 -1.11 -0.10 -11.69
N GLU A 2 -1.29 0.26 -10.42
CA GLU A 2 -0.31 1.06 -9.67
C GLU A 2 0.01 0.37 -8.35
N GLU A 3 1.27 0.49 -7.96
CA GLU A 3 1.84 0.03 -6.69
C GLU A 3 2.37 1.26 -5.95
N ILE A 4 2.07 1.35 -4.65
CA ILE A 4 2.47 2.46 -3.80
C ILE A 4 3.37 1.94 -2.69
N ASP A 5 4.55 2.53 -2.59
CA ASP A 5 5.46 2.33 -1.48
C ASP A 5 5.47 3.61 -0.64
N ALA A 6 5.19 3.49 0.66
CA ALA A 6 5.16 4.65 1.54
C ALA A 6 5.66 4.32 2.94
N THR A 7 6.44 5.25 3.51
CA THR A 7 6.85 5.22 4.91
C THR A 7 6.14 6.36 5.64
N ILE A 8 5.42 6.02 6.70
CA ILE A 8 4.65 6.96 7.52
C ILE A 8 5.24 6.96 8.93
N ASP A 9 5.51 8.13 9.46
CA ASP A 9 6.01 8.26 10.83
C ASP A 9 4.90 8.00 11.88
N LYS A 10 5.30 7.94 13.15
CA LYS A 10 4.37 7.72 14.26
C LYS A 10 3.29 8.80 14.42
N THR A 11 3.47 9.98 13.82
CA THR A 11 2.53 11.10 13.86
C THR A 11 1.51 11.07 12.71
N GLY A 12 1.71 10.18 11.74
CA GLY A 12 0.88 10.07 10.54
C GLY A 12 1.37 10.93 9.36
N SER A 13 2.59 11.47 9.46
CA SER A 13 3.24 12.24 8.39
C SER A 13 3.95 11.31 7.42
N VAL A 14 3.84 11.60 6.13
CA VAL A 14 4.51 10.84 5.08
C VAL A 14 5.98 11.25 5.05
N VAL A 15 6.88 10.31 5.32
CA VAL A 15 8.33 10.50 5.26
C VAL A 15 8.85 10.23 3.86
N PHE A 16 8.28 9.21 3.22
CA PHE A 16 8.63 8.78 1.87
C PHE A 16 7.37 8.24 1.20
N SER A 17 7.22 8.50 -0.10
CA SER A 17 6.19 7.89 -0.91
C SER A 17 6.63 7.84 -2.37
N GLU A 18 6.40 6.71 -3.02
CA GLU A 18 6.65 6.49 -4.44
C GLU A 18 5.47 5.71 -5.03
N ILE A 19 5.16 5.99 -6.30
CA ILE A 19 4.16 5.24 -7.04
C ILE A 19 4.79 4.76 -8.34
N ALA A 20 4.79 3.44 -8.53
CA ALA A 20 5.12 2.80 -9.79
C ALA A 20 3.83 2.34 -10.47
N GLY A 21 3.74 2.54 -11.77
CA GLY A 21 2.55 2.23 -12.54
C GLY A 21 2.85 1.52 -13.86
N ARG A 22 1.86 0.80 -14.35
CA ARG A 22 1.87 0.18 -15.68
C ARG A 22 0.50 0.16 -16.33
N ILE A 23 0.51 0.23 -17.65
CA ILE A 23 -0.67 0.05 -18.49
C ILE A 23 -0.47 -1.23 -19.29
N ASP A 24 -1.25 -2.25 -18.95
CA ASP A 24 -1.32 -3.50 -19.70
C ASP A 24 -2.54 -3.44 -20.63
N CYS A 25 -2.39 -3.92 -21.86
CA CYS A 25 -3.42 -3.92 -22.89
C CYS A 25 -3.81 -5.36 -23.25
N CYS A 26 -5.09 -5.56 -23.54
CA CYS A 26 -5.63 -6.77 -24.16
C CYS A 26 -6.30 -6.35 -25.46
N VAL A 27 -5.67 -6.63 -26.60
CA VAL A 27 -6.07 -6.15 -27.92
C VAL A 27 -6.67 -7.29 -28.73
N ARG A 28 -7.91 -7.07 -29.18
CA ARG A 28 -8.70 -7.99 -30.02
C ARG A 28 -9.35 -7.21 -31.15
N LEU A 29 -8.52 -6.54 -31.95
CA LEU A 29 -8.93 -5.70 -33.06
C LEU A 29 -8.55 -6.39 -34.38
N SER A 30 -9.30 -6.14 -35.44
CA SER A 30 -9.00 -6.69 -36.77
C SER A 30 -8.13 -5.73 -37.58
N GLY A 31 -7.22 -6.27 -38.41
CA GLY A 31 -6.36 -5.49 -39.28
C GLY A 31 -5.20 -4.82 -38.52
N THR A 32 -4.80 -3.62 -38.97
CA THR A 32 -3.69 -2.85 -38.39
C THR A 32 -4.19 -1.51 -37.84
N PRO A 33 -4.91 -1.50 -36.70
CA PRO A 33 -5.49 -0.29 -36.14
C PRO A 33 -4.41 0.66 -35.63
N ASP A 34 -4.57 1.96 -35.91
CA ASP A 34 -3.72 3.01 -35.35
C ASP A 34 -4.46 3.68 -34.18
N LEU A 35 -3.94 3.52 -32.96
CA LEU A 35 -4.58 3.98 -31.73
C LEU A 35 -3.88 5.20 -31.15
N THR A 36 -4.67 6.08 -30.51
CA THR A 36 -4.16 7.27 -29.83
C THR A 36 -4.77 7.39 -28.43
N LEU A 37 -4.00 6.97 -27.43
CA LEU A 37 -4.36 7.09 -26.02
C LEU A 37 -3.87 8.43 -25.46
N THR A 38 -4.76 9.19 -24.82
CA THR A 38 -4.41 10.43 -24.11
C THR A 38 -4.87 10.40 -22.66
N PHE A 39 -4.17 11.13 -21.80
CA PHE A 39 -4.50 11.29 -20.38
C PHE A 39 -5.05 12.68 -20.10
N MET A 40 -5.85 12.83 -19.05
CA MET A 40 -6.29 14.15 -18.57
C MET A 40 -5.15 14.93 -17.92
N ASN A 41 -4.20 14.22 -17.31
CA ASN A 41 -3.10 14.75 -16.53
C ASN A 41 -1.78 14.03 -16.87
N PRO A 42 -1.31 14.06 -18.14
CA PRO A 42 -0.15 13.28 -18.56
C PRO A 42 1.17 13.70 -17.89
N ARG A 43 1.22 14.89 -17.27
CA ARG A 43 2.43 15.42 -16.61
C ARG A 43 2.82 14.70 -15.32
N ILE A 44 1.92 13.91 -14.73
CA ILE A 44 2.25 13.13 -13.52
C ILE A 44 3.08 11.89 -13.85
N VAL A 45 3.05 11.45 -15.11
CA VAL A 45 3.72 10.26 -15.61
C VAL A 45 5.16 10.64 -15.95
N ASP A 46 6.12 10.07 -15.23
CA ASP A 46 7.55 10.31 -15.36
C ASP A 46 8.31 8.98 -15.53
N ASP A 47 9.58 9.06 -15.93
CA ASP A 47 10.49 7.91 -16.13
C ASP A 47 9.82 6.73 -16.87
N VAL A 48 9.31 7.03 -18.07
CA VAL A 48 8.45 6.11 -18.82
C VAL A 48 9.26 5.15 -19.67
N SER A 49 8.98 3.86 -19.50
CA SER A 49 9.42 2.81 -20.42
C SER A 49 8.29 2.44 -21.38
N PHE A 50 8.61 2.34 -22.67
CA PHE A 50 7.64 2.13 -23.73
C PHE A 50 7.74 0.75 -24.37
N HIS A 51 6.59 0.19 -24.75
CA HIS A 51 6.56 -0.89 -25.72
C HIS A 51 7.10 -0.41 -27.08
N PRO A 52 7.82 -1.25 -27.85
CA PRO A 52 8.35 -0.87 -29.17
C PRO A 52 7.31 -0.39 -30.19
N CYS A 53 6.03 -0.70 -29.99
CA CYS A 53 4.95 -0.24 -30.86
C CYS A 53 4.60 1.25 -30.69
N VAL A 54 5.11 1.91 -29.65
CA VAL A 54 4.80 3.31 -29.33
C VAL A 54 5.72 4.26 -30.09
N ARG A 55 5.12 5.28 -30.71
CA ARG A 55 5.83 6.34 -31.42
C ARG A 55 6.37 7.37 -30.42
N TYR A 56 7.59 7.15 -29.90
CA TYR A 56 8.24 8.01 -28.91
C TYR A 56 8.19 9.51 -29.25
N LYS A 57 8.44 9.90 -30.52
CA LYS A 57 8.42 11.31 -30.95
C LYS A 57 7.08 12.01 -30.69
N ARG A 58 5.95 11.28 -30.79
CA ARG A 58 4.61 11.83 -30.48
C ARG A 58 4.42 12.01 -28.98
N TRP A 59 4.92 11.09 -28.16
CA TRP A 59 4.93 11.26 -26.70
C TRP A 59 5.76 12.48 -26.28
N GLU A 60 6.95 12.63 -26.86
CA GLU A 60 7.87 13.72 -26.57
C GLU A 60 7.28 15.09 -26.91
N ALA A 61 6.61 15.22 -28.06
CA ALA A 61 6.04 16.48 -28.53
C ALA A 61 4.66 16.79 -27.92
N GLU A 62 3.77 15.79 -27.81
CA GLU A 62 2.35 16.00 -27.55
C GLU A 62 1.86 15.35 -26.24
N ARG A 63 2.71 14.54 -25.57
CA ARG A 63 2.35 13.75 -24.38
C ARG A 63 1.13 12.84 -24.59
N LEU A 64 1.02 12.29 -25.81
CA LEU A 64 0.06 11.23 -26.14
C LEU A 64 0.78 9.93 -26.55
N LEU A 65 0.11 8.81 -26.36
CA LEU A 65 0.59 7.50 -26.76
C LEU A 65 -0.05 7.14 -28.10
N SER A 66 0.75 7.20 -29.16
CA SER A 66 0.34 6.81 -30.51
C SER A 66 1.03 5.51 -30.91
N PHE A 67 0.29 4.48 -31.30
CA PHE A 67 0.82 3.14 -31.52
C PHE A 67 -0.08 2.26 -32.40
N VAL A 68 0.53 1.28 -33.08
CA VAL A 68 -0.18 0.15 -33.70
C VAL A 68 0.03 -1.07 -32.80
N PRO A 69 -0.97 -1.50 -32.02
CA PRO A 69 -0.78 -2.53 -31.01
C PRO A 69 -0.50 -3.92 -31.62
N PRO A 70 0.35 -4.74 -30.98
CA PRO A 70 0.35 -6.18 -31.20
C PRO A 70 -0.98 -6.82 -30.80
N ASP A 71 -1.28 -7.97 -31.40
CA ASP A 71 -2.44 -8.78 -31.00
C ASP A 71 -2.23 -9.43 -29.63
N GLY A 72 -3.31 -9.54 -28.86
CA GLY A 72 -3.31 -10.22 -27.56
C GLY A 72 -2.90 -9.31 -26.41
N ASN A 73 -2.20 -9.88 -25.42
CA ASN A 73 -1.86 -9.21 -24.17
C ASN A 73 -0.42 -8.71 -24.20
N PHE A 74 -0.21 -7.43 -23.91
CA PHE A 74 1.13 -6.86 -23.78
C PHE A 74 1.13 -5.66 -22.82
N ARG A 75 2.31 -5.28 -22.32
CA ARG A 75 2.48 -4.05 -21.54
C ARG A 75 2.76 -2.89 -22.48
N LEU A 76 1.91 -1.87 -22.47
CA LEU A 76 2.05 -0.67 -23.30
C LEU A 76 3.12 0.27 -22.76
N ILE A 77 3.04 0.59 -21.46
CA ILE A 77 4.02 1.41 -20.75
C ILE A 77 4.19 0.95 -19.30
N SER A 78 5.35 1.25 -18.71
CA SER A 78 5.55 1.39 -17.26
C SER A 78 6.10 2.77 -16.95
N TYR A 79 5.77 3.31 -15.77
CA TYR A 79 6.07 4.69 -15.39
C TYR A 79 6.24 4.83 -13.88
N HIS A 80 6.90 5.90 -13.46
CA HIS A 80 6.88 6.40 -12.09
C HIS A 80 6.05 7.68 -12.01
N VAL A 81 5.54 8.01 -10.83
CA VAL A 81 4.85 9.28 -10.60
C VAL A 81 5.85 10.32 -10.12
N GLY A 82 5.89 11.48 -10.78
CA GLY A 82 6.86 12.53 -10.47
C GLY A 82 6.80 13.01 -9.00
N THR A 83 7.98 13.26 -8.43
CA THR A 83 8.22 13.58 -7.00
C THR A 83 7.49 14.83 -6.47
N GLN A 84 6.97 15.69 -7.35
CA GLN A 84 6.20 16.88 -6.97
C GLN A 84 4.74 16.58 -6.62
N SER A 85 4.27 15.36 -6.86
CA SER A 85 2.89 14.96 -6.59
C SER A 85 2.75 14.51 -5.14
N VAL A 86 1.92 15.21 -4.36
CA VAL A 86 1.56 14.74 -3.00
C VAL A 86 0.77 13.44 -3.12
N VAL A 87 1.35 12.35 -2.65
CA VAL A 87 0.71 11.03 -2.70
C VAL A 87 -0.38 10.94 -1.64
N ALA A 88 -1.61 10.67 -2.09
CA ALA A 88 -2.76 10.52 -1.21
C ALA A 88 -2.74 9.15 -0.54
N ILE A 89 -2.31 9.09 0.73
CA ILE A 89 -2.28 7.83 1.47
C ILE A 89 -3.72 7.36 1.76
N PRO A 90 -4.10 6.13 1.36
CA PRO A 90 -5.49 5.68 1.41
C PRO A 90 -5.89 5.19 2.80
N LEU A 91 -4.93 4.84 3.66
CA LEU A 91 -5.15 4.27 4.98
C LEU A 91 -4.42 5.07 6.06
N TYR A 92 -4.93 4.99 7.28
CA TYR A 92 -4.18 5.36 8.48
C TYR A 92 -4.23 4.23 9.50
N LEU A 93 -3.17 4.15 10.31
CA LEU A 93 -3.09 3.25 11.45
C LEU A 93 -3.00 4.09 12.72
N ARG A 94 -4.07 4.08 13.51
CA ARG A 94 -3.98 4.55 14.90
C ARG A 94 -3.37 3.43 15.72
N HIS A 95 -2.28 3.72 16.41
CA HIS A 95 -1.55 2.76 17.22
C HIS A 95 -1.39 3.25 18.64
N ASN A 96 -1.43 2.31 19.58
CA ASN A 96 -0.98 2.48 20.94
C ASN A 96 -0.29 1.17 21.35
N PHE A 97 1.02 1.23 21.45
CA PHE A 97 1.87 0.10 21.78
C PHE A 97 2.72 0.46 22.99
N VAL A 98 2.50 -0.26 24.09
CA VAL A 98 3.16 0.00 25.37
C VAL A 98 3.79 -1.30 25.83
N LEU A 99 5.12 -1.32 25.93
CA LEU A 99 5.84 -2.43 26.56
C LEU A 99 6.08 -2.13 28.04
N PRO A 100 6.29 -3.17 28.87
CA PRO A 100 6.73 -2.98 30.24
C PRO A 100 8.04 -2.18 30.29
N ARG A 101 8.23 -1.40 31.35
CA ARG A 101 9.47 -0.65 31.54
C ARG A 101 10.57 -1.57 32.05
N GLU A 102 11.81 -1.23 31.72
CA GLU A 102 12.99 -1.86 32.28
C GLU A 102 12.93 -1.82 33.82
N GLY A 103 13.17 -2.97 34.47
CA GLY A 103 13.09 -3.11 35.93
C GLY A 103 11.68 -3.28 36.51
N SER A 104 10.62 -3.26 35.69
CA SER A 104 9.27 -3.57 36.17
C SER A 104 9.07 -5.10 36.29
N GLN A 105 8.34 -5.54 37.33
CA GLN A 105 7.91 -6.94 37.45
C GLN A 105 6.82 -7.33 36.44
N ALA A 106 6.28 -6.34 35.70
CA ALA A 106 5.26 -6.57 34.69
C ALA A 106 5.88 -7.26 33.47
N GLN A 107 5.36 -8.44 33.12
CA GLN A 107 5.82 -9.23 31.97
C GLN A 107 4.91 -9.09 30.76
N SER A 108 3.92 -8.19 30.82
CA SER A 108 2.91 -8.00 29.77
C SER A 108 2.78 -6.53 29.38
N GLY A 109 3.03 -6.25 28.10
CA GLY A 109 2.68 -4.99 27.43
C GLY A 109 1.25 -5.00 26.89
N ARG A 110 0.85 -3.87 26.30
CA ARG A 110 -0.45 -3.67 25.67
C ARG A 110 -0.27 -3.24 24.22
N ILE A 111 -1.13 -3.79 23.35
CA ILE A 111 -1.25 -3.41 21.95
C ILE A 111 -2.71 -3.03 21.65
N ASP A 112 -2.91 -1.90 20.98
CA ASP A 112 -4.21 -1.40 20.53
C ASP A 112 -4.01 -0.73 19.16
N LEU A 113 -4.58 -1.32 18.12
CA LEU A 113 -4.47 -0.89 16.74
C LEU A 113 -5.86 -0.64 16.20
N THR A 114 -6.02 0.42 15.41
CA THR A 114 -7.23 0.68 14.64
C THR A 114 -6.83 1.14 13.25
N LEU A 115 -7.31 0.41 12.24
CA LEU A 115 -7.13 0.76 10.84
C LEU A 115 -8.34 1.54 10.36
N GLY A 116 -8.11 2.58 9.56
CA GLY A 116 -9.20 3.34 8.96
C GLY A 116 -8.84 3.92 7.60
N PRO A 117 -9.86 4.24 6.79
CA PRO A 117 -9.68 4.92 5.52
C PRO A 117 -9.28 6.39 5.75
N ARG A 118 -8.36 6.91 4.92
CA ARG A 118 -7.94 8.32 4.92
C ARG A 118 -8.36 9.02 3.62
N GLN A 119 -7.70 8.75 2.51
CA GLN A 119 -7.99 9.36 1.20
C GLN A 119 -8.34 8.30 0.15
N THR A 120 -9.45 7.58 0.35
CA THR A 120 -9.90 6.52 -0.56
C THR A 120 -10.85 7.00 -1.66
N MET A 121 -11.20 8.29 -1.70
CA MET A 121 -12.22 8.90 -2.59
C MET A 121 -13.52 8.06 -2.70
N GLY A 122 -13.96 7.48 -1.59
CA GLY A 122 -15.17 6.65 -1.54
C GLY A 122 -15.02 5.24 -2.11
N ARG A 123 -13.84 4.83 -2.56
CA ARG A 123 -13.55 3.45 -2.96
C ARG A 123 -13.32 2.58 -1.74
N THR A 124 -13.77 1.34 -1.81
CA THR A 124 -13.55 0.38 -0.73
C THR A 124 -12.16 -0.22 -0.83
N VAL A 125 -11.46 -0.27 0.32
CA VAL A 125 -10.16 -0.91 0.43
C VAL A 125 -10.37 -2.38 0.77
N GLU A 126 -9.70 -3.26 0.04
CA GLU A 126 -9.85 -4.72 0.14
C GLU A 126 -8.49 -5.39 0.35
N ASN A 127 -8.51 -6.68 0.71
CA ASN A 127 -7.31 -7.49 0.96
C ASN A 127 -6.33 -6.82 1.94
N VAL A 128 -6.85 -6.20 3.00
CA VAL A 128 -6.02 -5.49 3.97
C VAL A 128 -5.39 -6.50 4.92
N VAL A 129 -4.05 -6.57 4.89
CA VAL A 129 -3.24 -7.40 5.78
C VAL A 129 -2.20 -6.53 6.46
N LEU A 130 -2.09 -6.67 7.77
CA LEU A 130 -1.13 -5.94 8.60
C LEU A 130 -0.15 -6.92 9.23
N GLU A 131 1.14 -6.67 9.09
CA GLU A 131 2.21 -7.50 9.64
C GLU A 131 3.12 -6.65 10.53
N ILE A 132 3.34 -7.11 11.76
CA ILE A 132 4.21 -6.45 12.73
C ILE A 132 5.30 -7.46 13.13
N PRO A 133 6.54 -7.27 12.64
CA PRO A 133 7.70 -7.99 13.16
C PRO A 133 7.94 -7.57 14.62
N MET A 134 7.69 -8.50 15.54
CA MET A 134 7.89 -8.26 16.96
C MET A 134 9.35 -8.44 17.35
N PRO A 135 9.81 -7.74 18.40
CA PRO A 135 11.15 -7.93 18.94
C PRO A 135 11.36 -9.36 19.45
N LYS A 136 12.61 -9.84 19.41
CA LYS A 136 12.96 -11.22 19.78
C LYS A 136 12.55 -11.62 21.20
N PHE A 137 12.50 -10.65 22.12
CA PHE A 137 12.10 -10.87 23.51
C PHE A 137 10.58 -11.03 23.70
N VAL A 138 9.77 -10.82 22.67
CA VAL A 138 8.33 -11.12 22.72
C VAL A 138 8.14 -12.63 22.63
N LEU A 139 7.46 -13.19 23.63
CA LEU A 139 7.19 -14.61 23.75
C LEU A 139 5.85 -14.98 23.12
N ASN A 140 4.83 -14.16 23.34
CA ASN A 140 3.47 -14.40 22.86
C ASN A 140 2.68 -13.09 22.72
N CYS A 141 1.68 -13.08 21.85
CA CYS A 141 0.70 -12.00 21.73
C CYS A 141 -0.71 -12.57 21.90
N THR A 142 -1.40 -12.18 22.96
CA THR A 142 -2.82 -12.55 23.18
C THR A 142 -3.69 -11.40 22.71
N VAL A 143 -4.24 -11.54 21.49
CA VAL A 143 -4.96 -10.46 20.80
C VAL A 143 -6.40 -10.88 20.46
N THR A 144 -7.29 -9.90 20.48
CA THR A 144 -8.68 -10.00 20.07
C THR A 144 -8.94 -8.96 18.98
N THR A 145 -9.63 -9.36 17.92
CA THR A 145 -10.00 -8.50 16.79
C THR A 145 -11.51 -8.35 16.72
N ASN A 146 -12.01 -7.17 16.34
CA ASN A 146 -13.45 -6.99 16.07
C ASN A 146 -13.85 -7.39 14.63
N GLN A 147 -12.84 -7.62 13.78
CA GLN A 147 -12.94 -7.96 12.37
C GLN A 147 -11.65 -8.68 11.93
N GLY A 148 -11.82 -9.67 11.06
CA GLY A 148 -10.69 -10.43 10.53
C GLY A 148 -10.05 -11.35 11.55
N ARG A 149 -8.89 -11.91 11.21
CA ARG A 149 -8.17 -12.90 12.02
C ARG A 149 -6.76 -12.41 12.31
N ALA A 150 -6.37 -12.42 13.58
CA ALA A 150 -4.99 -12.16 13.98
C ALA A 150 -4.32 -13.43 14.50
N THR A 151 -3.07 -13.62 14.12
CA THR A 151 -2.23 -14.76 14.52
C THR A 151 -0.83 -14.26 14.82
N TYR A 152 -0.23 -14.79 15.89
CA TYR A 152 1.16 -14.55 16.22
C TYR A 152 1.95 -15.84 16.06
N ASP A 153 3.02 -15.79 15.29
CA ASP A 153 3.97 -16.89 15.17
C ASP A 153 5.16 -16.66 16.13
N PRO A 154 5.33 -17.49 17.17
CA PRO A 154 6.43 -17.35 18.12
C PRO A 154 7.80 -17.72 17.53
N VAL A 155 7.86 -18.37 16.37
CA VAL A 155 9.10 -18.76 15.67
C VAL A 155 9.61 -17.59 14.83
N THR A 156 8.81 -17.09 13.89
CA THR A 156 9.18 -15.94 13.05
C THR A 156 9.07 -14.59 13.79
N LYS A 157 8.41 -14.58 14.96
CA LYS A 157 8.10 -13.40 15.77
C LYS A 157 7.20 -12.40 15.04
N VAL A 158 6.38 -12.82 14.09
CA VAL A 158 5.48 -11.93 13.35
C VAL A 158 4.06 -12.02 13.89
N LEU A 159 3.46 -10.86 14.19
CA LEU A 159 2.03 -10.71 14.40
C LEU A 159 1.39 -10.33 13.06
N SER A 160 0.57 -11.22 12.50
CA SER A 160 -0.17 -10.98 11.27
C SER A 160 -1.66 -10.78 11.59
N TRP A 161 -2.28 -9.78 10.98
CA TRP A 161 -3.70 -9.49 11.07
C TRP A 161 -4.29 -9.35 9.67
N ASP A 162 -5.03 -10.37 9.26
CA ASP A 162 -5.84 -10.37 8.04
C ASP A 162 -7.19 -9.72 8.34
N VAL A 163 -7.39 -8.51 7.86
CA VAL A 163 -8.58 -7.68 8.10
C VAL A 163 -9.65 -7.93 7.03
N GLY A 164 -9.21 -8.26 5.81
CA GLY A 164 -10.07 -8.35 4.63
C GLY A 164 -10.50 -6.98 4.10
N LYS A 165 -11.81 -6.74 4.05
CA LYS A 165 -12.43 -5.56 3.44
C LYS A 165 -12.76 -4.49 4.47
N LEU A 166 -12.34 -3.23 4.26
CA LEU A 166 -12.65 -2.14 5.19
C LEU A 166 -14.09 -1.64 5.03
N ASP A 167 -14.80 -1.57 6.15
CA ASP A 167 -16.09 -0.90 6.26
C ASP A 167 -15.92 0.43 7.03
N PRO A 168 -16.20 1.60 6.41
CA PRO A 168 -16.14 2.88 7.10
C PRO A 168 -17.09 3.00 8.29
N ALA A 169 -18.19 2.24 8.31
CA ALA A 169 -19.18 2.29 9.40
C ALA A 169 -18.67 1.65 10.70
N LYS A 170 -17.77 0.66 10.60
CA LYS A 170 -17.18 -0.03 11.75
C LYS A 170 -15.69 -0.27 11.51
N LEU A 171 -14.87 0.61 12.07
CA LEU A 171 -13.42 0.52 11.92
C LEU A 171 -12.87 -0.79 12.52
N PRO A 172 -12.03 -1.53 11.79
CA PRO A 172 -11.33 -2.68 12.32
C PRO A 172 -10.39 -2.28 13.45
N ASN A 173 -10.39 -3.07 14.52
CA ASN A 173 -9.48 -2.92 15.63
C ASN A 173 -8.92 -4.26 16.10
N LEU A 174 -7.71 -4.19 16.63
CA LEU A 174 -6.99 -5.28 17.26
C LEU A 174 -6.50 -4.79 18.62
N ARG A 175 -6.86 -5.51 19.69
CA ARG A 175 -6.46 -5.18 21.06
C ARG A 175 -5.96 -6.40 21.78
N GLY A 176 -4.95 -6.23 22.62
CA GLY A 176 -4.41 -7.38 23.35
C GLY A 176 -3.26 -7.06 24.27
N GLN A 177 -2.66 -8.15 24.76
CA GLN A 177 -1.47 -8.14 25.59
C GLN A 177 -0.29 -8.76 24.84
N VAL A 178 0.89 -8.20 25.06
CA VAL A 178 2.16 -8.68 24.50
C VAL A 178 3.01 -9.19 25.65
N HIS A 179 3.23 -10.49 25.71
CA HIS A 179 4.01 -11.12 26.77
C HIS A 179 5.49 -11.12 26.41
N VAL A 180 6.32 -10.60 27.30
CA VAL A 180 7.76 -10.43 27.10
C VAL A 180 8.57 -11.29 28.05
N GLN A 181 9.78 -11.64 27.63
CA GLN A 181 10.73 -12.38 28.46
C GLN A 181 11.20 -11.53 29.64
N SER A 182 11.21 -12.13 30.84
CA SER A 182 11.70 -11.49 32.05
C SER A 182 13.22 -11.28 32.02
N GLY A 183 13.70 -10.16 32.56
CA GLY A 183 15.13 -9.86 32.71
C GLY A 183 15.84 -9.34 31.45
N VAL A 184 15.13 -9.12 30.34
CA VAL A 184 15.70 -8.51 29.13
C VAL A 184 15.47 -6.99 29.14
N PRO A 185 16.50 -6.15 28.95
CA PRO A 185 16.32 -4.71 28.87
C PRO A 185 15.52 -4.34 27.62
N ILE A 186 14.39 -3.66 27.81
CA ILE A 186 13.49 -3.22 26.74
C ILE A 186 13.93 -1.82 26.31
N VAL A 187 14.89 -1.76 25.37
CA VAL A 187 15.46 -0.49 24.88
C VAL A 187 14.76 -0.05 23.61
N ASN A 188 14.13 1.14 23.63
CA ASN A 188 13.64 1.91 22.49
C ASN A 188 12.98 1.09 21.36
N CYS A 189 12.02 0.24 21.73
CA CYS A 189 11.43 -0.68 20.78
C CYS A 189 10.07 -0.20 20.28
N HIS A 190 10.04 0.25 19.04
CA HIS A 190 8.84 0.61 18.31
C HIS A 190 8.76 -0.25 17.06
N PRO A 191 8.01 -1.37 17.08
CA PRO A 191 7.94 -2.24 15.93
C PRO A 191 7.25 -1.50 14.77
N THR A 192 7.70 -1.79 13.56
CA THR A 192 7.09 -1.26 12.34
C THR A 192 5.86 -2.10 11.97
N ALA A 193 4.84 -1.45 11.43
CA ALA A 193 3.67 -2.12 10.88
C ALA A 193 3.72 -2.04 9.37
N ASN A 194 3.86 -3.18 8.71
CA ASN A 194 3.76 -3.30 7.26
C ASN A 194 2.29 -3.52 6.91
N VAL A 195 1.79 -2.79 5.91
CA VAL A 195 0.38 -2.87 5.50
C VAL A 195 0.32 -3.15 4.02
N GLN A 196 -0.33 -4.25 3.66
CA GLN A 196 -0.69 -4.57 2.29
C GLN A 196 -2.19 -4.35 2.10
N PHE A 197 -2.57 -3.85 0.93
CA PHE A 197 -3.97 -3.62 0.59
C PHE A 197 -4.15 -3.57 -0.92
N THR A 198 -5.40 -3.69 -1.37
CA THR A 198 -5.82 -3.46 -2.75
C THR A 198 -6.88 -2.38 -2.77
N LEU A 199 -6.75 -1.41 -3.68
CA LEU A 199 -7.76 -0.38 -3.91
C LEU A 199 -8.27 -0.47 -5.35
N PRO A 200 -9.35 -1.23 -5.61
CA PRO A 200 -9.87 -1.41 -6.95
C PRO A 200 -10.46 -0.13 -7.53
N GLN A 201 -10.44 -0.03 -8.86
CA GLN A 201 -11.04 1.08 -9.64
C GLN A 201 -10.47 2.47 -9.29
N MET A 202 -9.22 2.52 -8.83
CA MET A 202 -8.50 3.74 -8.53
C MET A 202 -7.05 3.66 -9.01
N ALA A 203 -6.59 4.72 -9.67
CA ALA A 203 -5.17 5.04 -9.76
C ALA A 203 -4.87 6.00 -8.61
N ILE A 204 -3.98 5.61 -7.70
CA ILE A 204 -3.61 6.39 -6.52
C ILE A 204 -2.83 7.65 -6.90
N SER A 205 -2.17 7.64 -8.06
CA SER A 205 -1.57 8.83 -8.68
C SER A 205 -2.60 9.88 -9.13
N GLY A 206 -3.88 9.48 -9.24
CA GLY A 206 -4.92 10.25 -9.89
C GLY A 206 -4.83 10.26 -11.41
N LEU A 207 -4.00 9.41 -12.04
CA LEU A 207 -3.94 9.26 -13.50
C LEU A 207 -5.30 8.88 -14.05
N LYS A 208 -5.76 9.62 -15.05
CA LYS A 208 -7.03 9.34 -15.73
C LYS A 208 -6.85 9.36 -17.23
N VAL A 209 -7.38 8.34 -17.88
CA VAL A 209 -7.53 8.29 -19.33
C VAL A 209 -8.55 9.33 -19.76
N ASN A 210 -8.23 10.07 -20.81
CA ASN A 210 -9.13 11.03 -21.45
C ASN A 210 -9.85 10.40 -22.64
N ARG A 211 -9.10 9.85 -23.60
CA ARG A 211 -9.63 9.14 -24.77
C ARG A 211 -8.66 8.07 -25.26
N LEU A 212 -9.19 7.06 -25.93
CA LEU A 212 -8.48 6.04 -26.71
C LEU A 212 -9.06 6.01 -28.13
#